data_AF-A0A7S1PCG1-F1
#
_entry.id   AF-A0A7S1PCG1-F1
#
_cell.length_a   1.000
_cell.length_b   1.000
_cell.length_c   1.000
_cell.angle_alpha   90.00
_cell.angle_beta   90.00
_cell.angle_gamma   90.00
#
_symmetry.space_group_name_H-M   'P 1'
#
loop_
_entity.id
_entity.type
_entity.pdbx_description
1 polymer ?
#
loop_
_entity_poly.entity_id
_entity_poly.type
_entity_poly.pdbx_seq_one_letter_code
_entity_poly.pdbx_strand_id
1 'polypeptide(L)'
;MRWTLFRSVGHQINESDEKISSALGVCRGSHRIDYTKEDGTSAQEVPVEKQWEADRPALQNLGIFSGMALAMYNFPEGIATFTAALADPIIGLGVAVAIAIHNIPEGIAVSVPIFYATGSKCKAFWWSVLCGAAEPVGGLLAWVVLTNLMTPSAFAILFCLVGGIMIHICIKKLIP
;
A
#
# COMPACT_ATOMS: atom_id res chain seq x y z
N MET A 1 5.17 -6.55 -33.78
CA MET A 1 6.32 -5.61 -33.84
C MET A 1 6.54 -4.75 -32.58
N ARG A 2 5.89 -5.04 -31.43
CA ARG A 2 5.94 -4.18 -30.22
C ARG A 2 6.46 -4.90 -28.95
N TRP A 3 7.21 -6.00 -29.13
CA TRP A 3 7.80 -6.78 -28.03
C TRP A 3 9.30 -6.53 -27.85
N THR A 4 10.01 -6.13 -28.91
CA THR A 4 11.45 -5.82 -28.86
C THR A 4 11.75 -4.47 -28.19
N LEU A 5 10.87 -3.47 -28.36
CA LEU A 5 10.97 -2.19 -27.67
C LEU A 5 10.78 -2.30 -26.16
N PHE A 6 9.88 -3.17 -25.70
CA PHE A 6 9.65 -3.40 -24.26
C PHE A 6 10.85 -4.08 -23.58
N ARG A 7 11.55 -4.97 -24.31
CA ARG A 7 12.79 -5.61 -23.85
C ARG A 7 13.97 -4.62 -23.78
N SER A 8 14.05 -3.68 -24.73
CA SER A 8 15.08 -2.64 -24.76
C SER A 8 14.92 -1.64 -23.60
N VAL A 9 13.68 -1.23 -23.31
CA VAL A 9 13.38 -0.34 -22.18
C VAL A 9 13.66 -1.05 -20.84
N GLY A 10 13.28 -2.33 -20.69
CA GLY A 10 13.62 -3.11 -19.49
C GLY A 10 15.12 -3.25 -19.24
N HIS A 11 15.93 -3.31 -20.31
CA HIS A 11 17.39 -3.38 -20.18
C HIS A 11 18.02 -2.04 -19.75
N GLN A 12 17.46 -0.91 -20.19
CA GLN A 12 17.95 0.44 -19.84
C GLN A 12 17.61 0.84 -18.39
N ILE A 13 16.47 0.38 -17.88
CA ILE A 13 16.07 0.59 -16.49
C ILE A 13 17.02 -0.17 -15.54
N ASN A 14 17.43 -1.39 -15.92
CA ASN A 14 18.32 -2.22 -15.10
C ASN A 14 19.75 -1.65 -15.00
N GLU A 15 20.26 -1.02 -16.08
CA GLU A 15 21.60 -0.42 -16.11
C GLU A 15 21.67 0.91 -15.31
N SER A 16 20.56 1.64 -15.27
CA SER A 16 20.46 2.92 -14.53
C SER A 16 20.37 2.68 -13.02
N ASP A 17 19.64 1.64 -12.60
CA ASP A 17 19.52 1.21 -11.20
C ASP A 17 20.85 0.72 -10.61
N GLU A 18 21.68 0.07 -11.43
CA GLU A 18 22.99 -0.44 -11.00
C GLU A 18 23.98 0.70 -10.69
N LYS A 19 23.96 1.76 -11.51
CA LYS A 19 24.78 2.97 -11.32
C LYS A 19 24.33 3.79 -10.09
N ILE A 20 23.03 3.79 -9.78
CA ILE A 20 22.48 4.48 -8.61
C ILE A 20 22.74 3.68 -7.32
N SER A 21 22.62 2.35 -7.38
CA SER A 21 22.87 1.46 -6.24
C SER A 21 24.35 1.42 -5.82
N SER A 22 25.27 1.57 -6.78
CA SER A 22 26.72 1.64 -6.52
C SER A 22 27.16 3.01 -5.97
N ALA A 23 26.49 4.10 -6.36
CA ALA A 23 26.77 5.44 -5.84
C ALA A 23 26.22 5.68 -4.42
N LEU A 24 25.14 5.00 -4.03
CA LEU A 24 24.47 5.23 -2.74
C LEU A 24 24.92 4.28 -1.61
N GLY A 25 25.84 3.34 -1.86
CA GLY A 25 26.28 2.38 -0.84
C GLY A 25 25.13 1.57 -0.23
N VAL A 26 23.97 1.55 -0.89
CA VAL A 26 22.81 0.78 -0.48
C VAL A 26 23.14 -0.66 -0.82
N CYS A 27 23.64 -1.40 0.17
CA CYS A 27 23.67 -2.86 0.14
C CYS A 27 22.22 -3.35 -0.01
N ARG A 28 21.76 -3.40 -1.25
CA ARG A 28 20.53 -4.05 -1.64
C ARG A 28 20.79 -5.53 -1.36
N GLY A 29 20.28 -6.01 -0.23
CA GLY A 29 20.08 -7.42 0.07
C GLY A 29 19.10 -7.99 -0.95
N SER A 30 19.58 -8.08 -2.17
CA SER A 30 18.93 -8.68 -3.31
C SER A 30 19.01 -10.17 -3.05
N HIS A 31 17.91 -10.79 -2.65
CA HIS A 31 17.68 -12.18 -3.00
C HIS A 31 17.47 -12.25 -4.52
N ARG A 32 18.53 -11.90 -5.26
CA ARG A 32 18.75 -12.33 -6.63
C ARG A 32 19.03 -13.81 -6.49
N ILE A 33 18.10 -14.64 -6.93
CA ILE A 33 18.41 -16.05 -7.16
C ILE A 33 19.42 -16.06 -8.31
N ASP A 34 20.71 -16.05 -7.96
CA ASP A 34 21.79 -16.24 -8.89
C ASP A 34 21.76 -17.70 -9.36
N TYR A 35 21.12 -17.93 -10.50
CA TYR A 35 21.17 -19.20 -11.25
C TYR A 35 22.50 -19.36 -12.00
N THR A 36 23.63 -18.94 -11.43
CA THR A 36 24.95 -19.24 -11.98
C THR A 36 25.93 -19.58 -10.85
N LYS A 37 25.83 -20.83 -10.37
CA LYS A 37 27.00 -21.54 -9.87
C LYS A 37 27.15 -22.82 -10.68
N GLU A 38 28.16 -22.81 -11.54
CA GLU A 38 28.74 -24.02 -12.11
C GLU A 38 29.49 -24.75 -11.00
N ASP A 39 28.80 -25.54 -10.18
CA ASP A 39 29.47 -26.43 -9.21
C ASP A 39 28.70 -27.73 -8.95
N GLY A 40 28.30 -28.42 -10.02
CA GLY A 40 28.22 -29.90 -10.06
C GLY A 40 27.41 -30.64 -8.98
N THR A 41 26.62 -29.94 -8.18
CA THR A 41 25.82 -30.49 -7.09
C THR A 41 24.37 -30.38 -7.52
N SER A 42 23.72 -31.54 -7.63
CA SER A 42 22.34 -31.67 -8.09
C SER A 42 21.43 -30.60 -7.48
N ALA A 43 20.70 -29.89 -8.35
CA ALA A 43 19.69 -28.92 -7.98
C ALA A 43 18.70 -29.55 -6.99
N GLN A 44 18.94 -29.35 -5.70
CA GLN A 44 17.95 -29.63 -4.67
C GLN A 44 16.92 -28.52 -4.78
N GLU A 45 15.74 -28.84 -5.33
CA GLU A 45 14.56 -28.02 -5.16
C GLU A 45 14.40 -27.76 -3.66
N VAL A 46 14.61 -26.51 -3.24
CA VAL A 46 14.32 -26.13 -1.86
C VAL A 46 12.85 -26.42 -1.66
N PRO A 47 12.46 -27.25 -0.69
CA PRO A 47 11.05 -27.51 -0.42
C PRO A 47 10.34 -26.18 -0.30
N VAL A 48 9.18 -26.03 -0.93
CA VAL A 48 8.35 -24.81 -0.82
C VAL A 48 8.23 -24.43 0.66
N GLU A 49 8.27 -25.44 1.53
CA GLU A 49 8.34 -25.31 2.97
C GLU A 49 9.48 -24.49 3.58
N LYS A 50 10.70 -24.61 3.06
CA LYS A 50 11.79 -23.78 3.57
C LYS A 50 11.75 -22.34 3.05
N GLN A 51 11.14 -22.13 1.89
CA GLN A 51 11.11 -20.82 1.25
C GLN A 51 10.23 -19.84 2.04
N TRP A 52 9.02 -20.25 2.45
CA TRP A 52 8.15 -19.35 3.21
C TRP A 52 8.67 -19.01 4.60
N GLU A 53 9.41 -19.91 5.26
CA GLU A 53 10.08 -19.62 6.54
C GLU A 53 11.10 -18.48 6.40
N ALA A 54 11.86 -18.46 5.31
CA ALA A 54 12.83 -17.41 5.01
C ALA A 54 12.17 -16.06 4.72
N ASP A 55 10.98 -16.07 4.10
CA ASP A 55 10.26 -14.86 3.67
C ASP A 55 9.34 -14.25 4.75
N ARG A 56 9.13 -14.94 5.89
CA ARG A 56 8.31 -14.48 7.03
C ARG A 56 8.58 -13.03 7.46
N PRO A 57 9.83 -12.59 7.73
CA PRO A 57 10.09 -11.21 8.15
C PRO A 57 9.74 -10.19 7.06
N ALA A 58 9.96 -10.53 5.78
CA ALA A 58 9.61 -9.66 4.66
C ALA A 58 8.08 -9.52 4.53
N LEU A 59 7.34 -10.63 4.65
CA LEU A 59 5.87 -10.64 4.63
C LEU A 59 5.28 -9.84 5.80
N GLN A 60 5.87 -9.97 6.99
CA GLN A 60 5.42 -9.22 8.16
C GLN A 60 5.61 -7.72 7.97
N ASN A 61 6.80 -7.31 7.51
CA ASN A 61 7.10 -5.91 7.20
C ASN A 61 6.16 -5.38 6.11
N LEU A 62 5.94 -6.15 5.04
CA LEU A 62 5.03 -5.77 3.97
C LEU A 62 3.60 -5.56 4.49
N GLY A 63 3.09 -6.46 5.33
CA GLY A 63 1.77 -6.31 5.96
C GLY A 63 1.67 -5.08 6.86
N ILE A 64 2.67 -4.83 7.71
CA ILE A 64 2.69 -3.68 8.63
C ILE A 64 2.78 -2.36 7.84
N PHE A 65 3.70 -2.25 6.88
CA PHE A 65 3.85 -1.04 6.08
C PHE A 65 2.63 -0.78 5.20
N SER A 66 2.04 -1.83 4.62
CA SER A 66 0.81 -1.71 3.83
C SER A 66 -0.36 -1.29 4.72
N GLY A 67 -0.46 -1.84 5.94
CA GLY A 67 -1.47 -1.45 6.92
C GLY A 67 -1.35 0.01 7.35
N MET A 68 -0.13 0.49 7.65
CA MET A 68 0.07 1.91 7.99
C MET A 68 -0.25 2.84 6.82
N ALA A 69 0.18 2.48 5.61
CA ALA A 69 -0.15 3.25 4.41
C ALA A 69 -1.66 3.30 4.17
N LEU A 70 -2.34 2.18 4.36
CA LEU A 70 -3.79 2.09 4.21
C LEU A 70 -4.51 2.92 5.28
N ALA A 71 -4.11 2.83 6.55
CA ALA A 71 -4.69 3.65 7.61
C ALA A 71 -4.61 5.17 7.31
N MET A 72 -3.51 5.61 6.69
CA MET A 72 -3.37 7.02 6.25
C MET A 72 -4.27 7.37 5.05
N TYR A 73 -4.67 6.38 4.24
CA TYR A 73 -5.57 6.55 3.09
C TYR A 73 -7.03 6.62 3.51
N ASN A 74 -7.45 5.72 4.42
CA ASN A 74 -8.80 5.62 4.94
C ASN A 74 -9.18 6.83 5.82
N PHE A 75 -8.20 7.54 6.38
CA PHE A 75 -8.46 8.73 7.19
C PHE A 75 -9.09 9.88 6.38
N PRO A 76 -8.51 10.35 5.26
CA PRO A 76 -9.17 11.27 4.33
C PRO A 76 -10.52 10.79 3.80
N GLU A 77 -10.68 9.49 3.52
CA GLU A 77 -11.95 8.93 3.06
C GLU A 77 -13.05 9.05 4.12
N GLY A 78 -12.71 8.85 5.39
CA GLY A 78 -13.61 9.10 6.51
C GLY A 78 -14.10 10.55 6.57
N ILE A 79 -13.19 11.52 6.37
CA ILE A 79 -13.52 12.94 6.30
C ILE A 79 -14.45 13.23 5.10
N ALA A 80 -14.12 12.67 3.94
CA ALA A 80 -14.89 12.85 2.70
C ALA A 80 -16.31 12.30 2.85
N THR A 81 -16.44 11.09 3.39
CA THR A 81 -17.72 10.40 3.63
C THR A 81 -18.60 11.20 4.57
N PHE A 82 -18.04 11.67 5.69
CA PHE A 82 -18.77 12.46 6.67
C PHE A 82 -19.22 13.81 6.08
N THR A 83 -18.34 14.48 5.33
CA THR A 83 -18.68 15.77 4.69
C THR A 83 -19.75 15.60 3.63
N ALA A 84 -19.70 14.53 2.83
CA ALA A 84 -20.74 14.21 1.85
C ALA A 84 -22.10 13.99 2.53
N ALA A 85 -22.12 13.29 3.66
CA ALA A 85 -23.34 13.08 4.45
C ALA A 85 -23.90 14.36 5.07
N LEU A 86 -23.03 15.32 5.44
CA LEU A 86 -23.47 16.64 5.90
C LEU A 86 -24.03 17.50 4.77
N ALA A 87 -23.51 17.37 3.55
CA ALA A 87 -23.98 18.14 2.40
C ALA A 87 -25.37 17.67 1.92
N ASP A 88 -25.53 16.37 1.72
CA ASP A 88 -26.81 15.73 1.39
C ASP A 88 -26.79 14.27 1.88
N PRO A 89 -27.73 13.85 2.75
CA PRO A 89 -27.77 12.48 3.26
C PRO A 89 -27.89 11.40 2.18
N ILE A 90 -28.56 11.67 1.04
CA ILE A 90 -28.70 10.72 -0.07
C ILE A 90 -27.36 10.54 -0.77
N ILE A 91 -26.62 11.63 -1.01
CA ILE A 91 -25.28 11.57 -1.58
C ILE A 91 -24.32 10.88 -0.60
N GLY A 92 -24.38 11.24 0.68
CA GLY A 92 -23.57 10.61 1.73
C GLY A 92 -23.78 9.11 1.84
N LEU A 93 -25.03 8.63 1.74
CA LEU A 93 -25.32 7.20 1.73
C LEU A 93 -24.71 6.52 0.50
N GLY A 94 -24.81 7.13 -0.68
CA GLY A 94 -24.18 6.62 -1.91
C GLY A 94 -22.66 6.51 -1.78
N VAL A 95 -22.01 7.55 -1.23
CA VAL A 95 -20.56 7.57 -0.98
C VAL A 95 -20.15 6.52 0.06
N ALA A 96 -20.89 6.40 1.17
CA ALA A 96 -20.61 5.42 2.21
C ALA A 96 -20.68 3.98 1.69
N VAL A 97 -21.67 3.66 0.84
CA VAL A 97 -21.77 2.33 0.21
C VAL A 97 -20.61 2.11 -0.77
N ALA A 98 -20.26 3.11 -1.58
CA ALA A 98 -19.15 2.99 -2.54
C ALA A 98 -17.80 2.72 -1.85
N ILE A 99 -17.55 3.39 -0.73
CA ILE A 99 -16.34 3.24 0.08
C ILE A 99 -16.35 1.90 0.82
N ALA A 100 -17.48 1.49 1.40
CA ALA A 100 -17.60 0.19 2.05
C ALA A 100 -17.23 -0.98 1.12
N ILE A 101 -17.56 -0.87 -0.18
CA ILE A 101 -17.17 -1.87 -1.19
C ILE A 101 -15.67 -1.83 -1.47
N HIS A 102 -15.04 -0.65 -1.56
CA HIS A 102 -13.60 -0.51 -1.81
C HIS A 102 -12.74 -1.00 -0.64
N ASN A 103 -13.23 -0.85 0.59
CA ASN A 103 -12.51 -1.30 1.79
C ASN A 103 -12.34 -2.82 1.88
N ILE A 104 -13.16 -3.60 1.16
CA ILE A 104 -13.05 -5.06 1.16
C ILE A 104 -11.73 -5.51 0.49
N PRO A 105 -11.43 -5.14 -0.77
CA PRO A 105 -10.13 -5.39 -1.39
C PRO A 105 -8.93 -4.89 -0.56
N GLU A 106 -9.04 -3.70 0.01
CA GLU A 106 -7.97 -3.07 0.78
C GLU A 106 -7.65 -3.81 2.07
N GLY A 107 -8.69 -4.18 2.82
CA GLY A 107 -8.55 -5.00 4.02
C GLY A 107 -7.93 -6.37 3.74
N ILE A 108 -8.25 -6.97 2.58
CA ILE A 108 -7.63 -8.22 2.13
C ILE A 108 -6.14 -8.02 1.82
N ALA A 109 -5.78 -6.92 1.16
CA ALA A 109 -4.39 -6.61 0.79
C ALA A 109 -3.45 -6.52 2.02
N VAL A 110 -3.96 -6.07 3.17
CA VAL A 110 -3.21 -6.03 4.44
C VAL A 110 -3.28 -7.36 5.19
N SER A 111 -4.44 -8.03 5.18
CA SER A 111 -4.65 -9.28 5.92
C SER A 111 -3.81 -10.44 5.39
N VAL A 112 -3.66 -10.55 4.06
CA VAL A 112 -2.94 -11.64 3.40
C VAL A 112 -1.46 -11.75 3.83
N PRO A 113 -0.64 -10.70 3.72
CA PRO A 113 0.76 -10.77 4.15
C PRO A 113 0.93 -11.01 5.66
N ILE A 114 0.05 -10.42 6.49
CA ILE A 114 0.04 -10.68 7.94
C ILE A 114 -0.33 -12.14 8.24
N PHE A 115 -1.30 -12.71 7.52
CA PHE A 115 -1.69 -14.10 7.68
C PHE A 115 -0.54 -15.05 7.32
N TYR A 116 0.11 -14.84 6.17
CA TYR A 116 1.24 -15.68 5.76
C TYR A 116 2.47 -15.50 6.65
N ALA A 117 2.68 -14.33 7.26
CA ALA A 117 3.76 -14.10 8.21
C ALA A 117 3.51 -14.70 9.60
N THR A 118 2.26 -14.66 10.08
CA THR A 118 1.92 -14.98 11.48
C THR A 118 1.16 -16.30 11.67
N GLY A 119 0.61 -16.87 10.59
CA GLY A 119 -0.25 -18.06 10.61
C GLY A 119 -1.63 -17.85 11.25
N SER A 120 -1.95 -16.65 11.75
CA SER A 120 -3.17 -16.39 12.53
C SER A 120 -4.18 -15.54 11.76
N LYS A 121 -5.34 -16.15 11.45
CA LYS A 121 -6.48 -15.45 10.82
C LYS A 121 -7.00 -14.30 11.68
N CYS A 122 -7.00 -14.48 13.01
CA CYS A 122 -7.46 -13.46 13.95
C CYS A 122 -6.54 -12.24 13.96
N LYS A 123 -5.21 -12.44 13.94
CA LYS A 123 -4.26 -11.32 13.83
C LYS A 123 -4.43 -10.57 12.51
N ALA A 124 -4.55 -11.29 11.40
CA ALA A 124 -4.77 -10.69 10.08
C ALA A 124 -6.05 -9.84 10.04
N PHE A 125 -7.15 -10.37 10.59
CA PHE A 125 -8.41 -9.66 10.70
C PHE A 125 -8.29 -8.38 11.55
N TRP A 126 -7.67 -8.47 12.73
CA TRP A 126 -7.50 -7.29 13.59
C TRP A 126 -6.62 -6.22 12.96
N TRP A 127 -5.59 -6.60 12.21
CA TRP A 127 -4.79 -5.63 11.46
C TRP A 127 -5.62 -4.88 10.42
N SER A 128 -6.48 -5.57 9.68
CA SER A 128 -7.40 -4.93 8.73
C SER A 128 -8.41 -4.01 9.44
N VAL A 129 -9.02 -4.47 10.53
CA VAL A 129 -9.95 -3.66 11.33
C VAL A 129 -9.29 -2.40 11.90
N LEU A 130 -8.05 -2.50 12.39
CA LEU A 130 -7.30 -1.37 12.89
C LEU A 130 -7.01 -0.34 11.79
N CYS A 131 -6.76 -0.78 10.55
CA CYS A 131 -6.59 0.13 9.42
C CYS A 131 -7.92 0.79 9.04
N GLY A 132 -9.01 0.00 8.95
CA GLY A 132 -10.34 0.52 8.65
C GLY A 132 -10.90 1.46 9.72
N ALA A 133 -10.46 1.33 10.98
CA ALA A 133 -10.83 2.26 12.04
C ALA A 133 -10.38 3.72 11.79
N ALA A 134 -9.46 3.95 10.86
CA ALA A 134 -9.06 5.30 10.45
C ALA A 134 -10.21 6.10 9.81
N GLU A 135 -11.18 5.44 9.15
CA GLU A 135 -12.36 6.10 8.59
C GLU A 135 -13.28 6.75 9.63
N PRO A 136 -13.80 6.01 10.63
CA PRO A 136 -14.64 6.63 11.64
C PRO A 136 -13.87 7.67 12.46
N VAL A 137 -12.56 7.49 12.64
CA VAL A 137 -11.70 8.50 13.29
C VAL A 137 -11.60 9.77 12.43
N GLY A 138 -11.42 9.63 11.12
CA GLY A 138 -11.42 10.74 10.17
C GLY A 138 -12.77 11.46 10.13
N GLY A 139 -13.88 10.72 10.07
CA GLY A 139 -15.24 11.28 10.13
C GLY A 139 -15.56 11.96 11.47
N LEU A 140 -15.06 11.43 12.59
CA LEU A 140 -15.22 12.04 13.90
C LEU A 140 -14.40 13.33 14.03
N LEU A 141 -13.14 13.32 13.56
CA LEU A 141 -12.33 14.53 13.52
C LEU A 141 -13.00 15.56 12.61
N ALA A 142 -13.56 15.10 11.49
CA ALA A 142 -14.32 15.96 10.61
C ALA A 142 -15.47 16.62 11.36
N TRP A 143 -16.28 15.87 12.11
CA TRP A 143 -17.35 16.44 12.93
C TRP A 143 -16.85 17.50 13.93
N VAL A 144 -15.75 17.24 14.64
CA VAL A 144 -15.22 18.16 15.68
C VAL A 144 -14.58 19.41 15.07
N VAL A 145 -13.86 19.27 13.96
CA VAL A 145 -13.06 20.34 13.35
C VAL A 145 -13.84 21.11 12.28
N LEU A 146 -14.62 20.44 11.42
CA LEU A 146 -15.39 21.09 10.35
C LEU A 146 -16.52 21.96 10.88
N THR A 147 -17.12 21.61 12.02
CA THR A 147 -18.22 22.39 12.60
C THR A 147 -17.78 23.79 13.08
N ASN A 148 -16.48 24.00 13.35
CA ASN A 148 -15.98 25.26 13.92
C ASN A 148 -14.98 26.03 13.05
N LEU A 149 -14.26 25.40 12.09
CA LEU A 149 -13.14 26.05 11.38
C LEU A 149 -13.27 26.17 9.85
N MET A 150 -14.21 25.50 9.19
CA MET A 150 -14.03 25.21 7.75
C MET A 150 -14.84 26.12 6.82
N THR A 151 -14.15 27.10 6.23
CA THR A 151 -14.57 27.72 4.97
C THR A 151 -14.29 26.78 3.79
N PRO A 152 -15.06 26.85 2.68
CA PRO A 152 -14.86 26.01 1.49
C PRO A 152 -13.42 25.99 0.94
N SER A 153 -12.70 27.10 1.12
CA SER A 153 -11.29 27.25 0.78
C SER A 153 -10.35 26.35 1.57
N ALA A 154 -10.59 26.16 2.88
CA ALA A 154 -9.78 25.29 3.73
C ALA A 154 -9.93 23.82 3.32
N PHE A 155 -11.14 23.43 2.90
CA PHE A 155 -11.43 22.10 2.38
C PHE A 155 -10.64 21.81 1.09
N ALA A 156 -10.66 22.74 0.14
CA ALA A 156 -9.92 22.62 -1.11
C ALA A 156 -8.41 22.49 -0.89
N ILE A 157 -7.85 23.27 0.06
CA ILE A 157 -6.41 23.24 0.37
C ILE A 157 -6.01 21.90 1.01
N LEU A 158 -6.80 21.40 1.97
CA LEU A 158 -6.52 20.14 2.65
C LEU A 158 -6.57 18.96 1.67
N PHE A 159 -7.62 18.88 0.83
CA PHE A 159 -7.74 17.84 -0.20
C PHE A 159 -6.64 17.95 -1.26
N CYS A 160 -6.24 19.16 -1.64
CA CYS A 160 -5.15 19.36 -2.59
C CYS A 160 -3.80 18.88 -2.03
N LEU A 161 -3.52 19.14 -0.74
CA LEU A 161 -2.30 18.67 -0.08
C LEU A 161 -2.29 17.14 0.06
N VAL A 162 -3.38 16.55 0.57
CA VAL A 162 -3.50 15.10 0.74
C VAL A 162 -3.45 14.39 -0.61
N GLY A 163 -4.28 14.81 -1.57
CA GLY A 163 -4.30 14.27 -2.92
C GLY A 163 -2.97 14.42 -3.65
N GLY A 164 -2.29 15.57 -3.46
CA GLY A 164 -0.95 15.81 -4.01
C GLY A 164 0.11 14.85 -3.47
N ILE A 165 0.09 14.57 -2.17
CA ILE A 165 0.98 13.57 -1.54
C ILE A 165 0.66 12.16 -2.06
N MET A 166 -0.63 11.81 -2.17
CA MET A 166 -1.07 10.50 -2.68
C MET A 166 -0.63 10.29 -4.14
N ILE A 167 -0.81 11.30 -4.99
CA ILE A 167 -0.36 11.29 -6.39
C ILE A 167 1.18 11.20 -6.47
N HIS A 168 1.90 11.96 -5.63
CA HIS A 168 3.37 11.91 -5.61
C HIS A 168 3.88 10.51 -5.26
N ILE A 169 3.28 9.86 -4.26
CA ILE A 169 3.61 8.49 -3.86
C ILE A 169 3.29 7.52 -4.99
N CYS A 170 2.14 7.65 -5.65
CA CYS A 170 1.76 6.82 -6.79
C CYS A 170 2.73 6.97 -7.96
N ILE A 171 3.11 8.19 -8.34
CA ILE A 171 4.06 8.43 -9.44
C ILE A 171 5.42 7.82 -9.11
N LYS A 172 5.92 8.03 -7.89
CA LYS A 172 7.23 7.52 -7.46
C LYS A 172 7.28 6.00 -7.30
N LYS A 173 6.15 5.34 -7.04
CA LYS A 173 6.09 3.88 -6.81
C LYS A 173 5.54 3.07 -7.98
N LEU A 174 4.76 3.66 -8.88
CA LEU A 174 4.05 2.95 -9.96
C LEU A 174 4.66 3.16 -11.34
N ILE A 175 5.38 4.27 -11.56
CA ILE A 175 6.08 4.51 -12.83
C ILE A 175 7.58 4.24 -12.58
N PRO A 176 8.13 3.13 -13.09
CA PRO A 176 9.56 2.84 -13.00
C PRO A 176 10.40 3.86 -13.79
#